data_AF-A0A8J5R8S2-F1
#
_entry.id   AF-A0A8J5R8S2-F1
#
_cell.length_a   1.000
_cell.length_b   1.000
_cell.length_c   1.000
_cell.angle_alpha   90.00
_cell.angle_beta   90.00
_cell.angle_gamma   90.00
#
_symmetry.space_group_name_H-M   'P 1'
#
loop_
_entity.id
_entity.type
_entity.pdbx_description
1 polymer ?
#
loop_
_entity_poly.entity_id
_entity_poly.type
_entity_poly.pdbx_seq_one_letter_code
_entity_poly.pdbx_strand_id
1 'polypeptide(L)'
;MSTLRLALAQLLINSNKQTNIEKAVSFIELAKKQFADVVILPECFNSPYGPPCVSPARDTTASYVAWGHSQLTNPWGEVVHDLNVHENMIITEINSSIVEEVRSQIPTINQRRTDVYDTIYKRDSK
;
A
#
# COMPACT_ATOMS: atom_id res chain seq x y z
N MET A 1 -6.41 11.77 18.84
CA MET A 1 -6.35 10.39 18.29
C MET A 1 -7.08 10.41 16.96
N SER A 2 -6.35 10.24 15.85
CA SER A 2 -6.94 10.19 14.52
C SER A 2 -6.97 8.72 14.08
N THR A 3 -8.17 8.13 14.12
CA THR A 3 -8.46 6.88 13.44
C THR A 3 -8.70 7.21 11.97
N LEU A 4 -8.15 6.39 11.07
CA LEU A 4 -8.29 6.56 9.63
C LEU A 4 -8.83 5.26 9.04
N ARG A 5 -9.87 5.36 8.20
CA ARG A 5 -10.43 4.21 7.50
C ARG A 5 -9.72 4.02 6.17
N LEU A 6 -8.93 2.96 6.07
CA LEU A 6 -8.11 2.64 4.93
C LEU A 6 -8.74 1.51 4.12
N ALA A 7 -8.73 1.65 2.80
CA ALA A 7 -9.02 0.61 1.84
C ALA A 7 -7.71 0.12 1.20
N LEU A 8 -7.39 -1.16 1.35
CA LEU A 8 -6.25 -1.78 0.67
C LEU A 8 -6.79 -2.69 -0.45
N ALA A 9 -6.47 -2.36 -1.70
CA ALA A 9 -6.94 -3.07 -2.87
C ALA A 9 -5.85 -3.92 -3.50
N GLN A 10 -6.18 -5.17 -3.83
CA GLN A 10 -5.38 -6.07 -4.65
C GLN A 10 -6.13 -6.33 -5.96
N LEU A 11 -5.56 -5.85 -7.06
CA LEU A 11 -6.18 -5.90 -8.38
C LEU A 11 -5.48 -6.93 -9.28
N LEU A 12 -6.25 -7.62 -10.10
CA LEU A 12 -5.75 -8.36 -11.25
C LEU A 12 -5.45 -7.36 -12.37
N ILE A 13 -4.19 -7.31 -12.78
CA ILE A 13 -3.66 -6.38 -13.76
C ILE A 13 -3.33 -7.13 -15.05
N ASN A 14 -3.72 -6.57 -16.19
CA ASN A 14 -3.42 -7.11 -17.51
C ASN A 14 -2.67 -6.08 -18.38
N SER A 15 -2.41 -6.43 -19.65
CA SER A 15 -1.67 -5.57 -20.59
C SER A 15 -2.45 -4.34 -21.06
N ASN A 16 -3.78 -4.31 -20.88
CA ASN A 16 -4.63 -3.19 -21.25
C ASN A 16 -4.75 -2.18 -20.10
N LYS A 17 -4.04 -1.06 -20.25
CA LYS A 17 -4.06 0.06 -19.31
C LYS A 17 -5.47 0.57 -19.00
N GLN A 18 -6.32 0.71 -20.02
CA GLN A 18 -7.66 1.26 -19.86
C GLN A 18 -8.52 0.34 -18.96
N THR A 19 -8.46 -0.97 -19.20
CA THR A 19 -9.15 -1.96 -18.37
C THR A 19 -8.68 -1.95 -16.92
N ASN A 20 -7.38 -1.78 -16.68
CA ASN A 20 -6.84 -1.67 -15.32
C ASN A 20 -7.31 -0.41 -14.60
N ILE A 21 -7.37 0.73 -15.31
CA ILE A 21 -7.88 2.00 -14.76
C ILE A 21 -9.37 1.88 -14.41
N GLU A 22 -10.19 1.36 -15.31
CA GLU A 22 -11.62 1.16 -15.07
C GLU A 22 -11.86 0.27 -13.84
N LYS A 23 -11.05 -0.78 -13.71
CA LYS A 23 -11.10 -1.64 -12.53
C LYS A 23 -10.69 -0.91 -11.25
N ALA A 24 -9.59 -0.15 -11.27
CA ALA A 24 -9.19 0.65 -10.12
C ALA A 24 -10.27 1.66 -9.71
N VAL A 25 -10.92 2.31 -10.69
CA VAL A 25 -12.05 3.21 -10.45
C VAL A 25 -13.22 2.47 -9.79
N SER A 26 -13.54 1.25 -10.24
CA SER A 26 -14.61 0.46 -9.62
C SER A 26 -14.32 0.15 -8.14
N PHE A 27 -13.07 -0.14 -7.79
CA PHE A 27 -12.64 -0.38 -6.41
C PHE A 27 -12.69 0.91 -5.57
N ILE A 28 -12.30 2.05 -6.14
CA ILE A 28 -12.41 3.35 -5.48
C ILE A 28 -13.88 3.67 -5.17
N GLU A 29 -14.80 3.43 -6.11
CA GLU A 29 -16.23 3.64 -5.87
C GLU A 29 -16.79 2.69 -4.79
N LEU A 30 -16.32 1.43 -4.75
CA LEU A 30 -16.67 0.49 -3.68
C LEU A 30 -16.11 0.93 -2.31
N ALA A 31 -14.88 1.45 -2.26
CA ALA A 31 -14.25 1.96 -1.05
C ALA A 31 -14.97 3.22 -0.54
N LYS A 32 -15.35 4.12 -1.46
CA LYS A 32 -16.13 5.31 -1.17
C LYS A 32 -17.49 4.98 -0.56
N LYS A 33 -18.20 3.97 -1.07
CA LYS A 33 -19.46 3.47 -0.48
C LYS A 33 -19.29 2.96 0.95
N GLN A 34 -18.08 2.54 1.31
CA GLN A 34 -17.72 2.06 2.66
C GLN A 34 -17.07 3.15 3.52
N PHE A 35 -17.10 4.41 3.05
CA PHE A 35 -16.57 5.59 3.73
C PHE A 35 -15.07 5.49 4.02
N ALA A 36 -14.30 4.89 3.12
CA ALA A 36 -12.84 4.91 3.22
C ALA A 36 -12.31 6.35 3.06
N ASP A 37 -11.42 6.75 3.96
CA ASP A 37 -10.71 8.03 3.92
C ASP A 37 -9.54 7.98 2.92
N VAL A 38 -8.90 6.81 2.81
CA VAL A 38 -7.74 6.58 1.93
C VAL A 38 -7.89 5.25 1.22
N VAL A 39 -7.56 5.23 -0.08
CA VAL A 39 -7.49 4.00 -0.89
C VAL A 39 -6.06 3.78 -1.34
N ILE A 40 -5.52 2.61 -1.03
CA ILE A 40 -4.19 2.14 -1.44
C ILE A 40 -4.37 1.19 -2.62
N LEU A 41 -3.77 1.56 -3.75
CA LEU A 41 -3.78 0.78 -4.99
C LEU A 41 -2.43 0.07 -5.20
N PRO A 42 -2.39 -1.04 -5.95
CA PRO A 42 -1.14 -1.71 -6.30
C PRO A 42 -0.21 -0.78 -7.10
N GLU A 43 1.08 -0.74 -6.76
CA GLU A 43 2.07 0.20 -7.32
C GLU A 43 2.06 0.30 -8.87
N CYS A 44 1.90 -0.83 -9.58
CA CYS A 44 1.91 -0.88 -11.05
C CYS A 44 0.52 -1.03 -11.72
N PHE A 45 -0.59 -0.65 -11.08
CA PHE A 45 -1.92 -0.80 -11.70
C PHE A 45 -2.09 0.00 -13.01
N ASN A 46 -1.46 1.17 -13.12
CA ASN A 46 -1.64 2.12 -14.22
C ASN A 46 -0.57 2.00 -15.34
N SER A 47 0.57 1.41 -15.04
CA SER A 47 1.68 1.23 -16.00
C SER A 47 2.33 -0.12 -15.76
N PRO A 48 1.86 -1.19 -16.44
CA PRO A 48 2.54 -2.48 -16.43
C PRO A 48 3.81 -2.33 -17.30
N TYR A 49 4.87 -1.77 -16.73
CA TYR A 49 6.20 -1.89 -17.32
C TYR A 49 6.59 -3.38 -17.36
N GLY A 50 7.56 -3.75 -18.19
CA GLY A 50 8.06 -5.13 -18.30
C GLY A 50 8.44 -5.77 -16.95
N PRO A 51 8.90 -7.04 -16.97
CA PRO A 51 8.70 -8.07 -15.93
C PRO A 51 8.44 -7.53 -14.51
N PRO A 52 7.31 -7.91 -13.89
CA PRO A 52 6.70 -7.11 -12.85
C PRO A 52 7.49 -7.19 -11.54
N CYS A 53 8.06 -6.06 -11.14
CA CYS A 53 8.58 -5.86 -9.78
C CYS A 53 7.46 -5.76 -8.74
N VAL A 54 6.19 -5.69 -9.17
CA VAL A 54 5.00 -5.58 -8.31
C VAL A 54 4.18 -6.86 -8.42
N SER A 55 3.58 -7.29 -7.30
CA SER A 55 2.79 -8.51 -7.19
C SER A 55 1.28 -8.20 -7.27
N PRO A 56 0.65 -8.10 -8.47
CA PRO A 56 -0.80 -8.00 -8.58
C PRO A 56 -1.48 -9.28 -8.07
N ALA A 57 -2.82 -9.30 -8.06
CA ALA A 57 -3.56 -10.53 -7.81
C ALA A 57 -3.07 -11.65 -8.74
N ARG A 58 -3.06 -12.88 -8.22
CA ARG A 58 -2.51 -14.04 -8.90
C ARG A 58 -3.38 -14.45 -10.10
N ASP A 59 -2.76 -14.47 -11.26
CA ASP A 59 -3.30 -15.02 -12.51
C ASP A 59 -2.45 -16.20 -12.96
N THR A 60 -3.00 -17.41 -12.96
CA THR A 60 -2.28 -18.61 -13.44
C THR A 60 -2.24 -18.74 -14.96
N THR A 61 -3.00 -17.90 -15.68
CA THR A 61 -3.08 -17.89 -17.15
C THR A 61 -2.13 -16.86 -17.77
N ALA A 62 -1.61 -15.93 -16.97
CA ALA A 62 -0.67 -14.92 -17.41
C ALA A 62 0.73 -15.52 -17.69
N SER A 63 1.50 -14.85 -18.55
CA SER A 63 2.89 -15.21 -18.83
C SER A 63 3.80 -15.09 -17.61
N TYR A 64 3.45 -14.22 -16.65
CA TYR A 64 4.05 -14.13 -15.34
C TYR A 64 2.95 -14.32 -14.29
N VAL A 65 3.11 -15.35 -13.44
CA VAL A 65 2.18 -15.64 -12.36
C VAL A 65 2.62 -14.87 -11.12
N ALA A 66 1.99 -13.72 -10.88
CA ALA A 66 2.20 -12.96 -9.65
C ALA A 66 1.73 -13.72 -8.40
N TRP A 67 2.33 -13.42 -7.26
CA TRP A 67 1.99 -14.09 -6.00
C TRP A 67 0.72 -13.51 -5.35
N GLY A 68 0.44 -12.22 -5.54
CA GLY A 68 -0.49 -11.46 -4.72
C GLY A 68 0.14 -11.05 -3.39
N HIS A 69 -0.63 -11.18 -2.30
CA HIS A 69 -0.27 -10.88 -0.91
C HIS A 69 -0.04 -9.40 -0.62
N SER A 70 -0.92 -8.54 -1.15
CA SER A 70 -1.04 -7.17 -0.63
C SER A 70 -1.33 -7.25 0.87
N GLN A 71 -0.52 -6.58 1.68
CA GLN A 71 -0.54 -6.71 3.14
C GLN A 71 -0.64 -5.35 3.83
N LEU A 72 -1.32 -5.34 4.97
CA LEU A 72 -1.25 -4.26 5.95
C LEU A 72 -0.41 -4.75 7.12
N THR A 73 0.71 -4.09 7.36
CA THR A 73 1.65 -4.43 8.44
C THR A 73 1.76 -3.27 9.41
N ASN A 74 1.74 -3.54 10.71
CA ASN A 74 1.90 -2.50 11.73
C ASN A 74 3.39 -2.11 11.92
N PRO A 75 3.69 -1.03 12.66
CA PRO A 75 5.09 -0.59 12.86
C PRO A 75 5.98 -1.56 13.65
N TRP A 76 5.40 -2.56 14.32
CA TRP A 76 6.15 -3.65 14.97
C TRP A 76 6.52 -4.79 14.00
N GLY A 77 6.05 -4.72 12.75
CA GLY A 77 6.28 -5.74 11.73
C GLY A 77 5.24 -6.86 11.73
N GLU A 78 4.16 -6.73 12.49
CA GLU A 78 3.09 -7.73 12.51
C GLU A 78 2.15 -7.54 11.31
N VAL A 79 1.84 -8.63 10.60
CA VAL A 79 0.88 -8.61 9.49
C VAL A 79 -0.53 -8.60 10.07
N VAL A 80 -1.21 -7.46 9.93
CA VAL A 80 -2.59 -7.25 10.39
C VAL A 80 -3.58 -7.85 9.40
N HIS A 81 -3.33 -7.65 8.10
CA HIS A 81 -4.16 -8.20 7.02
C HIS A 81 -3.31 -8.68 5.85
N ASP A 82 -3.73 -9.79 5.24
CA ASP A 82 -3.17 -10.34 4.01
C ASP A 82 -4.32 -10.67 3.04
N LEU A 83 -4.28 -10.10 1.83
CA LEU A 83 -5.29 -10.32 0.80
C LEU A 83 -5.12 -11.65 0.04
N ASN A 84 -4.13 -12.46 0.43
CA ASN A 84 -3.77 -13.73 -0.20
C ASN A 84 -3.55 -13.55 -1.71
N VAL A 85 -3.94 -14.55 -2.49
CA VAL A 85 -3.65 -14.61 -3.93
C VAL A 85 -4.74 -13.95 -4.79
N HIS A 86 -5.96 -13.77 -4.30
CA HIS A 86 -7.11 -13.39 -5.14
C HIS A 86 -7.34 -11.88 -5.22
N GLU A 87 -7.98 -11.43 -6.30
CA GLU A 87 -8.43 -10.05 -6.43
C GLU A 87 -9.45 -9.74 -5.31
N ASN A 88 -9.14 -8.76 -4.47
CA ASN A 88 -9.95 -8.43 -3.31
C ASN A 88 -9.62 -7.03 -2.78
N MET A 89 -10.45 -6.54 -1.85
CA MET A 89 -10.20 -5.30 -1.12
C MET A 89 -10.59 -5.49 0.35
N ILE A 90 -9.77 -4.94 1.24
CA ILE A 90 -10.09 -4.87 2.66
C ILE A 90 -10.29 -3.43 3.08
N ILE A 91 -11.32 -3.19 3.89
CA ILE A 91 -11.56 -1.92 4.56
C ILE A 91 -11.26 -2.15 6.04
N THR A 92 -10.38 -1.33 6.61
CA THR A 92 -10.02 -1.43 8.02
C THR A 92 -9.75 -0.05 8.60
N GLU A 93 -10.00 0.08 9.89
CA GLU A 93 -9.61 1.27 10.63
C GLU A 93 -8.19 1.09 11.18
N ILE A 94 -7.36 2.11 11.04
CA ILE A 94 -6.01 2.15 11.59
C ILE A 94 -5.91 3.30 12.59
N ASN A 95 -5.21 3.04 13.70
CA ASN A 95 -4.91 4.05 14.70
C ASN A 95 -3.49 4.59 14.47
N SER A 96 -3.37 5.87 14.17
CA SER A 96 -2.07 6.53 13.95
C SER A 96 -1.20 6.65 15.20
N SER A 97 -1.79 6.57 16.41
CA SER A 97 -1.06 6.70 17.68
C SER A 97 -0.02 5.60 17.91
N ILE A 98 -0.20 4.41 17.32
CA ILE A 98 0.78 3.31 17.41
C ILE A 98 2.16 3.72 16.87
N VAL A 99 2.21 4.61 15.88
CA VAL A 99 3.47 5.06 15.28
C VAL A 99 4.28 5.88 16.28
N GLU A 100 3.60 6.75 17.05
CA GLU A 100 4.24 7.56 18.09
C GLU A 100 4.73 6.69 19.23
N GLU A 101 3.92 5.70 19.64
CA GLU A 101 4.29 4.71 20.64
C GLU A 101 5.56 3.95 20.24
N VAL A 102 5.60 3.34 19.05
CA VAL A 102 6.77 2.58 18.57
C VAL A 102 8.01 3.46 18.48
N ARG A 103 7.88 4.69 17.99
CA ARG A 103 8.99 5.65 17.92
C ARG A 103 9.51 6.07 19.30
N SER A 104 8.66 6.06 20.33
CA SER A 104 9.09 6.32 21.71
C SER A 104 9.93 5.19 22.29
N GLN A 105 9.62 3.93 21.92
CA GLN A 105 10.34 2.74 22.38
C GLN A 105 11.63 2.52 21.60
N ILE A 106 11.64 2.85 20.30
CA ILE A 106 12.81 2.70 19.42
C ILE A 106 13.18 4.08 18.81
N PRO A 107 13.86 4.96 19.57
CA PRO A 107 14.19 6.30 19.11
C PRO A 107 15.45 6.32 18.21
N THR A 108 15.42 5.60 17.08
CA THR A 108 16.54 5.54 16.11
C THR A 108 16.92 6.90 15.56
N ILE A 109 15.98 7.85 15.52
CA ILE A 109 16.24 9.21 15.08
C ILE A 109 17.29 9.92 15.95
N ASN A 110 17.38 9.58 17.23
CA ASN A 110 18.38 10.13 18.16
C ASN A 110 19.77 9.52 17.97
N GLN A 111 19.85 8.35 17.33
CA GLN A 111 21.10 7.64 17.04
C GLN A 111 21.73 8.11 15.71
N ARG A 112 21.13 9.10 15.07
CA ARG A 112 21.60 9.64 13.79
C ARG A 112 22.97 10.30 13.96
N ARG A 113 23.93 9.92 13.12
CA ARG A 113 25.32 10.41 13.13
C ARG A 113 25.47 11.66 12.25
N THR A 114 24.97 12.79 12.75
CA THR A 114 25.08 14.08 12.05
C THR A 114 26.51 14.60 11.95
N ASP A 115 27.45 13.96 12.64
CA ASP A 115 28.89 14.18 12.51
C ASP A 115 29.51 13.44 11.30
N VAL A 116 28.83 12.43 10.75
CA VAL A 116 29.29 11.66 9.58
C VAL A 116 28.55 12.06 8.30
N TYR A 117 27.27 12.41 8.42
CA TYR A 117 26.44 12.80 7.29
C TYR A 117 25.43 13.87 7.67
N ASP A 118 25.23 14.83 6.77
CA ASP A 118 24.14 15.80 6.87
C ASP A 118 22.87 15.28 6.20
N THR A 119 21.72 15.57 6.81
CA THR A 119 20.41 15.33 6.20
C THR A 119 19.79 16.65 5.78
N ILE A 120 19.61 16.85 4.48
CA ILE A 120 18.89 18.01 3.96
C ILE A 120 17.41 17.63 3.84
N TYR A 121 16.56 18.23 4.67
CA TYR A 121 15.12 18.09 4.50
C TYR A 121 14.66 19.01 3.37
N LYS A 122 14.61 18.48 2.15
CA LYS A 122 13.99 19.17 1.02
C LYS A 122 12.48 19.07 1.18
N ARG A 123 11.84 20.08 1.76
CA ARG A 123 10.42 20.34 1.49
C ARG A 123 10.36 20.83 0.05
N ASP A 124 9.57 20.18 -0.79
CA ASP A 124 9.22 20.77 -2.08
C ASP A 124 8.63 22.16 -1.80
N SER A 125 9.31 23.18 -2.31
CA SER A 125 8.78 24.53 -2.37
C SER A 125 7.68 24.52 -3.44
N LYS A 126 6.44 24.28 -3.00
CA LYS A 126 5.24 24.57 -3.78
C LYS A 126 4.32 25.44 -2.95
#